data_AF-A0A225VZU2-F1
#
_entry.id   AF-A0A225VZU2-F1
#
_cell.length_a   1.000
_cell.length_b   1.000
_cell.length_c   1.000
_cell.angle_alpha   90.00
_cell.angle_beta   90.00
_cell.angle_gamma   90.00
#
_symmetry.space_group_name_H-M   'P 1'
#
loop_
_entity.id
_entity.type
_entity.pdbx_description
1 polymer ?
#
loop_
_entity_poly.entity_id
_entity_poly.type
_entity_poly.pdbx_seq_one_letter_code
_entity_poly.pdbx_strand_id
1 'polypeptide(L)'
;MDFVHERQAVVRFVQDAIAASADRQKLNANNVGRGNTNEFKIGSLVLIATQNLPTHPVSGFGASLLAPRFIGPFTVTERHGSAYTLELPSDMRLS
;
A
#
# COMPACT_ATOMS: atom_id res chain seq x y z
N MET A 1 -14.31 32.53 42.63
CA MET A 1 -13.76 31.67 41.57
C MET A 1 -14.44 32.06 40.27
N ASP A 2 -13.66 32.43 39.27
CA ASP A 2 -14.17 33.16 38.11
C ASP A 2 -14.50 32.18 36.97
N PHE A 3 -15.78 31.85 36.82
CA PHE A 3 -16.34 30.80 35.95
C PHE A 3 -15.85 30.88 34.48
N VAL A 4 -15.59 32.10 33.99
CA VAL A 4 -15.10 32.35 32.64
C VAL A 4 -13.68 31.80 32.44
N HIS A 5 -12.80 31.96 33.43
CA HIS A 5 -11.42 31.50 33.36
C HIS A 5 -11.33 29.97 33.37
N GLU A 6 -12.17 29.31 34.15
CA GLU A 6 -12.24 27.85 34.21
C GLU A 6 -12.70 27.25 32.88
N ARG A 7 -13.76 27.82 32.28
CA ARG A 7 -14.27 27.39 30.97
C ARG A 7 -13.24 27.60 29.86
N GLN A 8 -12.49 28.69 29.92
CA GLN A 8 -11.44 28.97 28.94
C GLN A 8 -10.26 27.98 29.06
N ALA A 9 -9.88 27.59 30.28
CA ALA A 9 -8.85 26.59 30.51
C ALA A 9 -9.25 25.22 29.96
N VAL A 10 -10.50 24.81 30.16
CA VAL A 10 -11.02 23.54 29.61
C VAL A 10 -11.02 23.55 28.08
N VAL A 11 -11.42 24.65 27.44
CA VAL A 11 -11.40 24.76 25.97
C VAL A 11 -9.97 24.68 25.43
N ARG A 12 -9.01 25.36 26.06
CA ARG A 12 -7.61 25.30 25.65
C ARG A 12 -7.05 23.88 25.78
N PHE A 13 -7.32 23.22 26.90
CA PHE A 13 -6.90 21.83 27.12
C PHE A 13 -7.42 20.88 26.03
N VAL A 14 -8.69 21.00 25.65
CA VAL A 14 -9.28 20.18 24.58
C VAL A 14 -8.61 20.47 23.24
N GLN A 15 -8.37 21.75 22.91
CA GLN A 15 -7.69 22.13 21.66
C GLN A 15 -6.27 21.56 21.59
N ASP A 16 -5.51 21.66 22.68
CA ASP A 16 -4.14 21.15 22.76
C ASP A 16 -4.11 19.62 22.69
N ALA A 17 -5.07 18.94 23.33
CA ALA A 17 -5.21 17.48 23.24
C ALA A 17 -5.56 17.01 21.82
N ILE A 18 -6.40 17.76 21.09
CA ILE A 18 -6.73 17.48 19.69
C ILE A 18 -5.49 17.67 18.80
N ALA A 19 -4.74 18.76 18.98
CA ALA A 19 -3.52 19.03 18.22
C ALA A 19 -2.47 17.93 18.45
N ALA A 20 -2.20 17.58 19.72
CA ALA A 20 -1.27 16.52 20.08
C ALA A 20 -1.70 15.15 19.52
N SER A 21 -3.01 14.87 19.48
CA SER A 21 -3.54 13.64 18.89
C SER A 21 -3.35 13.60 17.36
N ALA A 22 -3.58 14.72 16.66
CA ALA A 22 -3.37 14.82 15.22
C ALA A 22 -1.88 14.65 14.84
N ASP A 23 -0.97 15.25 15.62
CA ASP A 23 0.47 15.09 15.40
C ASP A 23 0.92 13.65 15.65
N ARG A 24 0.37 12.99 16.68
CA ARG A 24 0.61 11.57 16.95
C ARG A 24 0.07 10.67 15.83
N GLN A 25 -1.08 10.99 15.26
CA GLN A 25 -1.61 10.28 14.09
C GLN A 25 -0.72 10.44 12.86
N LYS A 26 -0.23 11.65 12.57
CA LYS A 26 0.73 11.89 11.48
C LYS A 26 2.04 11.14 11.69
N LEU A 27 2.58 11.18 12.91
CA LEU A 27 3.81 10.48 13.27
C LEU A 27 3.64 8.96 13.14
N ASN A 28 2.51 8.40 13.60
CA ASN A 28 2.20 6.99 13.42
C ASN A 28 2.00 6.62 11.95
N ALA A 29 1.30 7.45 11.16
CA ALA A 29 1.12 7.24 9.72
C ALA A 29 2.45 7.28 8.95
N ASN A 30 3.38 8.16 9.35
CA ASN A 30 4.73 8.22 8.79
C ASN A 30 5.59 7.02 9.22
N ASN A 31 5.55 6.65 10.50
CA ASN A 31 6.40 5.59 11.07
C ASN A 31 5.95 4.18 10.69
N VAL A 32 4.65 3.96 10.45
CA VAL A 32 4.12 2.64 10.05
C VAL A 32 4.47 2.31 8.59
N GLY A 33 4.97 3.29 7.82
CA GLY A 33 5.40 3.08 6.44
C GLY A 33 4.24 2.75 5.50
N ARG A 34 4.31 3.25 4.27
CA ARG A 34 3.44 2.81 3.17
C ARG A 34 4.04 1.64 2.38
N GLY A 35 5.23 1.17 2.77
CA GLY A 35 6.02 0.22 2.01
C GLY A 35 5.75 -1.20 2.43
N ASN A 36 5.31 -2.01 1.47
CA ASN A 36 5.61 -3.43 1.46
C ASN A 36 7.15 -3.62 1.53
N THR A 37 7.70 -3.88 2.72
CA THR A 37 9.13 -4.21 2.91
C THR A 37 9.47 -5.64 2.53
N ASN A 38 8.54 -6.35 1.88
CA ASN A 38 8.74 -7.72 1.46
C ASN A 38 9.76 -7.75 0.33
N GLU A 39 10.89 -8.40 0.59
CA GLU A 39 11.91 -8.64 -0.43
C GLU A 39 11.78 -10.07 -0.98
N PHE A 40 11.79 -10.19 -2.29
CA PHE A 40 11.85 -11.49 -2.96
C PHE A 40 13.28 -11.82 -3.38
N LYS A 41 13.67 -13.10 -3.22
CA LYS A 41 14.97 -13.60 -3.70
C LYS A 41 14.86 -13.99 -5.17
N ILE A 42 15.95 -13.88 -5.92
CA ILE A 42 16.06 -14.49 -7.25
C ILE A 42 15.72 -15.98 -7.15
N GLY A 43 14.90 -16.49 -8.07
CA GLY A 43 14.35 -17.85 -8.06
C GLY A 43 13.09 -18.03 -7.22
N SER A 44 12.63 -17.01 -6.48
CA SER A 44 11.37 -17.10 -5.74
C SER A 44 10.18 -17.03 -6.69
N LEU A 45 9.13 -17.79 -6.36
CA LEU A 45 7.84 -17.71 -7.03
C LEU A 45 6.98 -16.63 -6.39
N VAL A 46 6.51 -15.67 -7.19
CA VAL A 46 5.72 -14.53 -6.72
C VAL A 46 4.43 -14.38 -7.50
N LEU A 47 3.39 -13.89 -6.82
CA LEU A 47 2.11 -13.58 -7.42
C LEU A 47 2.05 -12.11 -7.84
N ILE A 48 1.44 -11.83 -9.00
CA ILE A 48 1.22 -10.46 -9.46
C ILE A 48 -0.22 -10.05 -9.19
N ALA A 49 -0.42 -8.87 -8.61
CA ALA A 49 -1.74 -8.30 -8.41
C ALA A 49 -2.33 -7.81 -9.74
N THR A 50 -3.54 -8.24 -10.07
CA THR A 50 -4.22 -7.88 -11.34
C THR A 50 -4.72 -6.45 -11.37
N GLN A 51 -4.80 -5.78 -10.21
CA GLN A 51 -5.30 -4.41 -10.08
C GLN A 51 -4.50 -3.37 -10.87
N ASN A 52 -3.19 -3.61 -11.09
CA ASN A 52 -2.29 -2.67 -11.75
C ASN A 52 -1.83 -3.15 -13.14
N LEU A 53 -2.36 -4.26 -13.63
CA LEU A 53 -2.01 -4.78 -14.95
C LEU A 53 -2.88 -4.12 -16.03
N PRO A 54 -2.36 -3.94 -17.26
CA PRO A 54 -3.18 -3.58 -18.39
C PRO A 54 -4.34 -4.60 -18.57
N THR A 55 -5.46 -4.17 -19.15
CA THR A 55 -6.62 -5.04 -19.38
C THR A 55 -6.31 -6.24 -20.29
N HIS A 56 -5.30 -6.14 -21.16
CA HIS A 56 -4.89 -7.19 -22.09
C HIS A 56 -4.43 -8.51 -21.42
N PRO A 57 -3.46 -8.53 -20.48
CA PRO A 57 -3.03 -9.75 -19.79
C PRO A 57 -4.09 -10.37 -18.85
N VAL A 58 -5.16 -9.65 -18.51
CA VAL A 58 -6.25 -10.13 -17.64
C VAL A 58 -7.51 -10.46 -18.44
N SER A 59 -7.51 -10.23 -19.76
CA SER A 59 -8.69 -10.37 -20.64
C SER A 59 -9.28 -11.78 -20.70
N GLY A 60 -8.50 -12.82 -20.37
CA GLY A 60 -8.96 -14.20 -20.29
C GLY A 60 -9.95 -14.50 -19.16
N PHE A 61 -10.11 -13.59 -18.19
CA PHE A 61 -10.94 -13.81 -17.00
C PHE A 61 -12.39 -13.31 -17.11
N GLY A 62 -12.78 -12.66 -18.22
CA GLY A 62 -14.10 -12.02 -18.32
C GLY A 62 -14.27 -10.88 -17.31
N ALA A 63 -15.48 -10.33 -17.19
CA ALA A 63 -15.80 -9.12 -16.41
C ALA A 63 -15.03 -9.02 -15.07
N SER A 64 -14.50 -7.81 -14.78
CA SER A 64 -13.55 -7.54 -13.68
C SER A 64 -14.01 -7.95 -12.28
N LEU A 65 -15.30 -8.27 -12.08
CA LEU A 65 -15.87 -8.77 -10.84
C LEU A 65 -15.49 -10.24 -10.54
N LEU A 66 -15.17 -11.04 -11.57
CA LEU A 66 -14.81 -12.46 -11.43
C LEU A 66 -13.31 -12.73 -11.66
N ALA A 67 -12.54 -11.69 -11.98
CA ALA A 67 -11.11 -11.85 -12.17
C ALA A 67 -10.40 -12.16 -10.84
N PRO A 68 -9.46 -13.12 -10.82
CA PRO A 68 -8.62 -13.36 -9.65
C PRO A 68 -7.87 -12.09 -9.25
N ARG A 69 -7.80 -11.84 -7.93
CA ARG A 69 -7.03 -10.71 -7.38
C ARG A 69 -5.52 -10.84 -7.66
N PHE A 70 -5.04 -12.08 -7.75
CA PHE A 70 -3.64 -12.41 -8.00
C PHE A 70 -3.57 -13.49 -9.08
N ILE A 71 -2.56 -13.39 -9.96
CA ILE A 71 -2.28 -14.38 -11.00
C ILE A 71 -0.87 -14.92 -10.86
N GLY A 72 -0.73 -16.21 -11.20
CA GLY A 72 0.49 -16.96 -11.46
C GLY A 72 1.60 -16.89 -10.40
N PRO A 73 2.21 -18.01 -9.99
CA PRO A 73 3.58 -17.92 -9.48
C PRO A 73 4.53 -17.69 -10.67
N PHE A 74 5.15 -16.52 -10.73
CA PHE A 74 6.21 -16.19 -11.68
C PHE A 74 7.56 -16.18 -10.99
N THR A 75 8.60 -16.63 -11.70
CA THR A 75 9.95 -16.69 -11.16
C THR A 75 10.60 -15.30 -11.22
N VAL A 76 11.19 -14.86 -10.12
CA VAL A 76 12.06 -13.67 -10.09
C VAL A 76 13.40 -14.01 -10.74
N THR A 77 13.76 -13.35 -11.84
CA THR A 77 15.06 -13.52 -12.51
C THR A 77 16.10 -12.53 -12.03
N GLU A 78 15.68 -11.29 -11.79
CA GLU A 78 16.59 -10.20 -11.42
C GLU A 78 15.92 -9.24 -10.44
N ARG A 79 16.74 -8.56 -9.65
CA ARG A 79 16.32 -7.50 -8.72
C ARG A 79 17.02 -6.19 -9.07
N HIS A 80 16.23 -5.15 -9.28
CA HIS A 80 16.64 -3.79 -9.59
C HIS A 80 16.15 -2.85 -8.48
N GLY A 81 16.86 -2.84 -7.34
CA GLY A 81 16.44 -2.09 -6.15
C GLY A 81 15.14 -2.65 -5.54
N SER A 82 14.05 -1.88 -5.64
CA SER A 82 12.69 -2.30 -5.24
C SER A 82 11.85 -2.89 -6.38
N ALA A 83 12.39 -2.92 -7.61
CA ALA A 83 11.76 -3.53 -8.77
C ALA A 83 12.32 -4.94 -9.04
N TYR A 84 11.50 -5.80 -9.63
CA TYR A 84 11.84 -7.20 -9.91
C TYR A 84 11.53 -7.53 -11.37
N THR A 85 12.46 -8.21 -12.04
CA THR A 85 12.22 -8.82 -13.35
C THR A 85 11.64 -10.21 -13.12
N LEU A 86 10.56 -10.52 -13.82
CA LEU A 86 9.84 -11.80 -13.71
C LEU A 86 9.90 -12.55 -15.04
N GLU A 87 10.00 -13.87 -15.00
CA GLU A 87 9.75 -14.72 -16.18
C GLU A 87 8.26 -14.74 -16.49
N LEU A 88 7.85 -13.91 -17.45
CA LEU A 88 6.47 -13.81 -17.91
C LEU A 88 6.27 -14.56 -19.23
N PRO A 89 5.11 -15.21 -19.43
CA PRO A 89 4.68 -15.71 -20.73
C PRO A 89 4.65 -14.61 -21.79
N SER A 90 4.92 -14.96 -23.05
CA SER A 90 5.00 -14.00 -24.17
C SER A 90 3.76 -13.12 -24.29
N ASP A 91 2.57 -13.66 -24.05
CA ASP A 91 1.29 -12.93 -24.16
C ASP A 91 1.11 -11.82 -23.11
N MET A 92 1.93 -11.83 -22.06
CA MET A 92 1.93 -10.80 -21.01
C MET A 92 3.06 -9.78 -21.18
N ARG A 93 3.96 -9.98 -22.14
CA ARG A 93 5.07 -9.05 -22.42
C ARG A 93 4.54 -7.94 -23.32
N LEU A 94 4.84 -6.68 -22.97
CA LEU A 94 4.57 -5.55 -23.86
C LEU A 94 5.46 -5.70 -25.09
N SER A 95 4.84 -5.99 -26.24
CA SER A 95 5.47 -5.97 -27.56
C SER A 95 5.81 -4.56 -28.02
#